data_AF-A0A0X3PGF0-F1
#
_entry.id   AF-A0A0X3PGF0-F1
#
_cell.length_a   1.000
_cell.length_b   1.000
_cell.length_c   1.000
_cell.angle_alpha   90.00
_cell.angle_beta   90.00
_cell.angle_gamma   90.00
#
_symmetry.space_group_name_H-M   'P 1'
#
loop_
_entity.id
_entity.type
_entity.pdbx_description
1 polymer ?
#
loop_
_entity_poly.entity_id
_entity_poly.type
_entity_poly.pdbx_seq_one_letter_code
_entity_poly.pdbx_strand_id
1 'polypeptide(L)'
;LCLCALSVEPNSIRFARFTAAELEELTPQLINASKVLALKPHSAAALENYNLFSRTYKSFVDMLQTAMDDLTDSTDLLITYEELLRDDLVSCENQASARQIAALMRDAKTFIAHGSRVCSFLLADLQFYGLHGNAVDKITSEIGAIQERFLTQFSAAAKETCRRIKANEAVPINLIHHAGETVMDRFQDLRETLEVLFGQRRTTLDSTRTSAPSDDFSRRGDGDLASTTSL
;
A
#
# COMPACT_ATOMS: atom_id res chain seq x y z
N LEU A 1 1.61 -7.20 12.45
CA LEU A 1 2.17 -7.97 11.32
C LEU A 1 1.09 -8.68 10.46
N CYS A 2 -0.16 -8.21 10.38
CA CYS A 2 -1.17 -8.82 9.48
C CYS A 2 -0.80 -8.70 8.00
N LEU A 3 -0.01 -7.68 7.62
CA LEU A 3 0.48 -7.47 6.25
C LEU A 3 1.56 -8.49 5.82
N CYS A 4 2.35 -9.04 6.77
CA CYS A 4 3.34 -10.09 6.47
C CYS A 4 2.71 -11.44 6.11
N ALA A 5 1.45 -11.67 6.48
CA ALA A 5 0.71 -12.87 6.08
C ALA A 5 0.11 -12.76 4.66
N LEU A 6 0.20 -11.56 4.05
CA LEU A 6 -0.41 -11.22 2.76
C LEU A 6 0.64 -10.89 1.68
N SER A 7 1.88 -10.59 2.07
CA SER A 7 2.99 -10.39 1.13
C SER A 7 3.60 -11.72 0.68
N VAL A 8 4.07 -11.78 -0.56
CA VAL A 8 4.70 -12.96 -1.18
C VAL A 8 6.22 -12.87 -1.29
N GLU A 9 6.82 -11.71 -0.95
CA GLU A 9 8.28 -11.50 -1.03
C GLU A 9 8.97 -11.93 0.29
N PRO A 10 9.68 -13.08 0.32
CA PRO A 10 10.19 -13.66 1.57
C PRO A 10 11.24 -12.78 2.26
N ASN A 11 12.00 -11.99 1.48
CA ASN A 11 13.06 -11.13 2.02
C ASN A 11 12.48 -9.91 2.73
N SER A 12 11.46 -9.26 2.16
CA SER A 12 10.76 -8.12 2.78
C SER A 12 10.03 -8.53 4.06
N ILE A 13 9.41 -9.71 4.07
CA ILE A 13 8.79 -10.29 5.27
C ILE A 13 9.85 -10.58 6.35
N ARG A 14 10.98 -11.19 5.96
CA ARG A 14 12.06 -11.51 6.89
C ARG A 14 12.68 -10.23 7.47
N PHE A 15 12.85 -9.19 6.66
CA PHE A 15 13.35 -7.89 7.08
C PHE A 15 12.36 -7.20 8.04
N ALA A 16 11.07 -7.13 7.71
CA ALA A 16 10.07 -6.54 8.61
C ALA A 16 9.96 -7.29 9.95
N ARG A 17 10.02 -8.63 9.94
CA ARG A 17 10.01 -9.45 11.17
C ARG A 17 11.29 -9.27 11.99
N PHE A 18 12.44 -9.19 11.33
CA PHE A 18 13.71 -8.92 11.99
C PHE A 18 13.70 -7.54 12.66
N THR A 19 13.34 -6.48 11.93
CA THR A 19 13.27 -5.11 12.44
C THR A 19 12.24 -4.96 13.56
N ALA A 20 11.11 -5.67 13.49
CA ALA A 20 10.12 -5.71 14.57
C ALA A 20 10.66 -6.41 15.83
N ALA A 21 11.38 -7.53 15.70
CA ALA A 21 12.00 -8.23 16.82
C ALA A 21 13.08 -7.37 17.50
N GLU A 22 13.92 -6.69 16.71
CA GLU A 22 14.92 -5.75 17.23
C GLU A 22 14.27 -4.59 18.01
N LEU A 23 13.12 -4.08 17.55
CA LEU A 23 12.37 -3.06 18.31
C LEU A 23 11.84 -3.60 19.64
N GLU A 24 11.33 -4.83 19.67
CA GLU A 24 10.86 -5.48 20.91
C GLU A 24 12.01 -5.63 21.92
N GLU A 25 13.20 -6.01 21.46
CA GLU A 25 14.39 -6.15 22.31
C GLU A 25 15.00 -4.81 22.76
N LEU A 26 14.91 -3.79 21.91
CA LEU A 26 15.48 -2.47 22.18
C LEU A 26 14.61 -1.61 23.10
N THR A 27 13.28 -1.79 23.04
CA THR A 27 12.31 -1.07 23.87
C THR A 27 12.65 -1.08 25.38
N PRO A 28 12.88 -2.24 26.03
CA PRO A 28 13.23 -2.25 27.46
C PRO A 28 14.58 -1.58 27.76
N GLN A 29 15.54 -1.61 26.82
CA GLN A 29 16.84 -0.96 26.99
C GLN A 29 16.72 0.57 26.95
N LEU A 30 15.93 1.10 26.01
CA LEU A 30 15.60 2.53 25.96
C LEU A 30 14.91 2.99 27.24
N ILE A 31 13.90 2.23 27.71
CA ILE A 31 13.19 2.53 28.97
C ILE A 31 14.19 2.56 30.14
N ASN A 32 15.13 1.62 30.21
CA ASN A 32 16.11 1.57 31.28
C ASN A 32 17.09 2.75 31.22
N ALA A 33 17.57 3.10 30.02
CA ALA A 33 18.45 4.26 29.83
C ALA A 33 17.75 5.57 30.24
N SER A 34 16.46 5.72 29.93
CA SER A 34 15.64 6.85 30.39
C SER A 34 15.53 6.90 31.92
N LYS A 35 15.29 5.75 32.57
CA LYS A 35 15.22 5.67 34.04
C LYS A 35 16.54 6.06 34.70
N VAL A 36 17.67 5.58 34.18
CA VAL A 36 19.01 5.89 34.71
C VAL A 36 19.32 7.39 34.55
N LEU A 37 18.98 7.98 33.40
CA LEU A 37 19.13 9.43 33.18
C LEU A 37 18.25 10.24 34.15
N ALA A 38 17.00 9.82 34.37
CA ALA A 38 16.10 10.49 35.32
C ALA A 38 16.64 10.47 36.76
N LEU A 39 17.31 9.38 37.17
CA LEU A 39 17.96 9.28 38.48
C LEU A 39 19.27 10.07 38.56
N LYS A 40 19.94 10.30 37.43
CA LYS A 40 21.25 11.00 37.34
C LYS A 40 21.24 12.05 36.22
N PRO A 41 20.45 13.13 36.34
CA PRO A 41 20.15 14.05 35.23
C PRO A 41 21.36 14.86 34.74
N HIS A 42 22.40 15.01 35.56
CA HIS A 42 23.62 15.74 35.18
C HIS A 42 24.77 14.84 34.72
N SER A 43 24.55 13.53 34.65
CA SER A 43 25.58 12.59 34.18
C SER A 43 25.67 12.62 32.67
N ALA A 44 26.80 13.12 32.14
CA ALA A 44 27.08 13.11 30.70
C ALA A 44 26.99 11.69 30.10
N ALA A 45 27.53 10.69 30.81
CA ALA A 45 27.47 9.29 30.38
C ALA A 45 26.02 8.74 30.35
N ALA A 46 25.17 9.11 31.31
CA ALA A 46 23.76 8.69 31.28
C ALA A 46 22.98 9.34 30.14
N LEU A 47 23.28 10.61 29.84
CA LEU A 47 22.67 11.35 28.74
C LEU A 47 23.10 10.77 27.38
N GLU A 48 24.38 10.48 27.21
CA GLU A 48 24.93 9.87 26.00
C GLU A 48 24.32 8.48 25.77
N ASN A 49 24.25 7.65 26.81
CA ASN A 49 23.64 6.32 26.74
C ASN A 49 22.15 6.38 26.34
N TYR A 50 21.37 7.29 26.92
CA TYR A 50 19.98 7.51 26.51
C TYR A 50 19.87 7.96 25.05
N ASN A 51 20.69 8.93 24.63
CA ASN A 51 20.68 9.44 23.26
C ASN A 51 21.03 8.35 22.24
N LEU A 52 21.98 7.47 22.57
CA LEU A 52 22.32 6.31 21.74
C LEU A 52 21.09 5.43 21.52
N PHE A 53 20.48 4.92 22.61
CA PHE A 53 19.30 4.06 22.49
C PHE A 53 18.11 4.75 21.82
N SER A 54 17.90 6.05 22.07
CA SER A 54 16.82 6.81 21.46
C SER A 54 16.99 6.96 19.94
N ARG A 55 18.21 7.27 19.47
CA ARG A 55 18.51 7.36 18.04
C ARG A 55 18.39 6.00 17.36
N THR A 56 18.93 4.95 17.98
CA THR A 56 18.84 3.59 17.45
C THR A 56 17.38 3.14 17.36
N TYR A 57 16.57 3.39 18.39
CA TYR A 57 15.14 3.06 18.39
C TYR A 57 14.40 3.79 17.27
N LYS A 58 14.64 5.10 17.12
CA LYS A 58 14.06 5.86 16.01
C LYS A 58 14.46 5.30 14.65
N SER A 59 15.74 4.96 14.46
CA SER A 59 16.21 4.35 13.21
C SER A 59 15.50 3.05 12.89
N PHE A 60 15.27 2.18 13.89
CA PHE A 60 14.54 0.93 13.68
C PHE A 60 13.04 1.15 13.42
N VAL A 61 12.42 2.15 14.04
CA VAL A 61 11.04 2.55 13.71
C VAL A 61 10.94 3.03 12.26
N ASP A 62 11.86 3.89 11.82
CA ASP A 62 11.88 4.41 10.45
C ASP A 62 12.14 3.27 9.43
N MET A 63 13.01 2.30 9.76
CA MET A 63 13.23 1.10 8.95
C MET A 63 12.01 0.18 8.90
N LEU A 64 11.30 -0.01 10.02
CA LEU A 64 10.10 -0.84 10.05
C LEU A 64 8.98 -0.21 9.26
N GLN A 65 8.83 1.11 9.35
CA GLN A 65 7.85 1.87 8.58
C GLN A 65 8.15 1.76 7.07
N THR A 66 9.40 1.95 6.66
CA THR A 66 9.82 1.74 5.26
C THR A 66 9.53 0.32 4.80
N ALA A 67 9.85 -0.68 5.62
CA ALA A 67 9.55 -2.08 5.30
C ALA A 67 8.04 -2.36 5.22
N MET A 68 7.23 -1.68 6.03
CA MET A 68 5.77 -1.77 6.01
C MET A 68 5.17 -1.10 4.77
N ASP A 69 5.76 0.02 4.33
CA ASP A 69 5.41 0.71 3.10
C ASP A 69 5.77 -0.16 1.87
N ASP A 70 6.94 -0.79 1.87
CA ASP A 70 7.37 -1.74 0.82
C ASP A 70 6.50 -3.01 0.78
N LEU A 71 5.87 -3.39 1.90
CA LEU A 71 4.92 -4.51 1.98
C LEU A 71 3.51 -4.14 1.52
N THR A 72 3.21 -2.85 1.32
CA THR A 72 1.88 -2.35 0.93
C THR A 72 1.91 -1.88 -0.53
N ASP A 73 1.94 -2.81 -1.50
CA ASP A 73 1.73 -2.45 -2.91
C ASP A 73 0.22 -2.33 -3.19
N SER A 74 -0.27 -1.10 -3.24
CA SER A 74 -1.65 -0.79 -3.63
C SER A 74 -2.01 -1.39 -5.01
N THR A 75 -1.02 -1.65 -5.86
CA THR A 75 -1.17 -2.29 -7.18
C THR A 75 -1.47 -3.78 -7.06
N ASP A 76 -0.75 -4.52 -6.20
CA ASP A 76 -0.99 -5.96 -5.96
C ASP A 76 -2.35 -6.19 -5.31
N LEU A 77 -2.75 -5.27 -4.42
CA LEU A 77 -4.08 -5.26 -3.84
C LEU A 77 -5.14 -5.02 -4.93
N LEU A 78 -4.94 -4.05 -5.84
CA LEU A 78 -5.86 -3.82 -6.96
C LEU A 78 -5.97 -5.03 -7.89
N ILE A 79 -4.87 -5.71 -8.21
CA ILE A 79 -4.88 -6.96 -8.99
C ILE A 79 -5.73 -8.03 -8.30
N THR A 80 -5.55 -8.21 -6.99
CA THR A 80 -6.33 -9.19 -6.20
C THR A 80 -7.82 -8.84 -6.19
N TYR A 81 -8.16 -7.55 -6.08
CA TYR A 81 -9.56 -7.12 -6.10
C TYR A 81 -10.18 -7.18 -7.51
N GLU A 82 -9.41 -6.98 -8.58
CA GLU A 82 -9.87 -7.20 -9.95
C GLU A 82 -10.24 -8.67 -10.19
N GLU A 83 -9.44 -9.61 -9.68
CA GLU A 83 -9.77 -11.05 -9.70
C GLU A 83 -11.04 -11.34 -8.90
N LEU A 84 -11.15 -10.80 -7.68
CA LEU A 84 -12.33 -10.97 -6.84
C LEU A 84 -13.61 -10.41 -7.48
N LEU A 85 -13.54 -9.23 -8.09
CA LEU A 85 -14.68 -8.63 -8.80
C LEU A 85 -15.06 -9.45 -10.04
N ARG A 86 -14.08 -10.04 -10.74
CA ARG A 86 -14.33 -10.95 -11.86
C ARG A 86 -15.09 -12.18 -11.40
N ASP A 87 -14.66 -12.81 -10.31
CA ASP A 87 -15.32 -13.98 -9.74
C ASP A 87 -16.75 -13.66 -9.27
N ASP A 88 -16.94 -12.52 -8.61
CA ASP A 88 -18.27 -12.03 -8.21
C ASP A 88 -19.19 -11.78 -9.42
N LEU A 89 -18.65 -11.21 -10.51
CA LEU A 89 -19.38 -10.96 -11.76
C LEU A 89 -19.82 -12.27 -12.40
N VAL A 90 -18.90 -13.23 -12.55
CA VAL A 90 -19.20 -14.57 -13.06
C VAL A 90 -20.25 -15.27 -12.20
N SER A 91 -20.17 -15.15 -10.87
CA SER A 91 -21.20 -15.68 -9.97
C SER A 91 -22.56 -15.03 -10.25
N CYS A 92 -22.64 -13.71 -10.38
CA CYS A 92 -23.88 -13.00 -10.71
C CYS A 92 -24.49 -13.50 -12.03
N GLU A 93 -23.69 -13.66 -13.08
CA GLU A 93 -24.14 -14.16 -14.38
C GLU A 93 -24.66 -15.60 -14.31
N ASN A 94 -23.99 -16.46 -13.53
CA ASN A 94 -24.44 -17.82 -13.28
C ASN A 94 -25.77 -17.85 -12.50
N GLN A 95 -25.93 -17.03 -11.45
CA GLN A 95 -27.18 -16.95 -10.70
C GLN A 95 -28.33 -16.37 -11.55
N ALA A 96 -28.03 -15.39 -12.41
CA ALA A 96 -28.99 -14.84 -13.37
C ALA A 96 -29.47 -15.92 -14.35
N SER A 97 -28.53 -16.68 -14.92
CA SER A 97 -28.80 -17.79 -15.84
C SER A 97 -29.65 -18.88 -15.18
N ALA A 98 -29.35 -19.20 -13.91
CA ALA A 98 -30.10 -20.15 -13.10
C ALA A 98 -31.45 -19.59 -12.58
N ARG A 99 -31.79 -18.34 -12.90
CA ARG A 99 -33.00 -17.62 -12.46
C ARG A 99 -33.14 -17.55 -10.93
N GLN A 100 -32.02 -17.59 -10.20
CA GLN A 100 -31.97 -17.56 -8.73
C GLN A 100 -31.95 -16.11 -8.21
N ILE A 101 -33.11 -15.47 -8.15
CA ILE A 101 -33.24 -14.03 -7.77
C ILE A 101 -32.56 -13.70 -6.43
N ALA A 102 -32.77 -14.53 -5.40
CA ALA A 102 -32.22 -14.27 -4.07
C ALA A 102 -30.69 -14.37 -4.05
N ALA A 103 -30.13 -15.37 -4.75
CA ALA A 103 -28.69 -15.55 -4.86
C ALA A 103 -28.06 -14.42 -5.71
N LEU A 104 -28.66 -14.08 -6.86
CA LEU A 104 -28.22 -12.96 -7.70
C LEU A 104 -28.14 -11.64 -6.91
N MET A 105 -29.18 -11.30 -6.15
CA MET A 105 -29.18 -10.05 -5.37
C MET A 105 -28.17 -10.07 -4.23
N ARG A 106 -27.86 -11.24 -3.65
CA ARG A 106 -26.81 -11.39 -2.64
C ARG A 106 -25.45 -11.18 -3.29
N ASP A 107 -25.16 -11.89 -4.36
CA ASP A 107 -23.88 -11.84 -5.07
C ASP A 107 -23.62 -10.43 -5.63
N ALA A 108 -24.66 -9.77 -6.16
CA ALA A 108 -24.55 -8.38 -6.63
C ALA A 108 -24.25 -7.40 -5.49
N LYS A 109 -24.77 -7.64 -4.27
CA LYS A 109 -24.40 -6.83 -3.09
C LYS A 109 -22.95 -7.08 -2.67
N THR A 110 -22.47 -8.32 -2.77
CA THR A 110 -21.07 -8.66 -2.51
C THR A 110 -20.14 -7.91 -3.47
N PHE A 111 -20.41 -7.97 -4.78
CA PHE A 111 -19.68 -7.21 -5.81
C PHE A 111 -19.61 -5.71 -5.47
N ILE A 112 -20.76 -5.10 -5.13
CA ILE A 112 -20.83 -3.68 -4.77
C ILE A 112 -20.04 -3.38 -3.49
N ALA A 113 -20.13 -4.25 -2.49
CA ALA A 113 -19.40 -4.09 -1.23
C ALA A 113 -17.88 -4.17 -1.45
N HIS A 114 -17.42 -5.11 -2.27
CA HIS A 114 -16.01 -5.23 -2.64
C HIS A 114 -15.54 -3.99 -3.41
N GLY A 115 -16.25 -3.56 -4.45
CA GLY A 115 -15.91 -2.33 -5.18
C GLY A 115 -15.86 -1.09 -4.28
N SER A 116 -16.85 -0.92 -3.40
CA SER A 116 -16.89 0.20 -2.44
C SER A 116 -15.71 0.17 -1.48
N ARG A 117 -15.32 -1.01 -1.00
CA ARG A 117 -14.17 -1.20 -0.10
C ARG A 117 -12.85 -0.84 -0.77
N VAL A 118 -12.66 -1.21 -2.03
CA VAL A 118 -11.47 -0.80 -2.82
C VAL A 118 -11.42 0.72 -2.91
N CYS A 119 -12.51 1.38 -3.27
CA CYS A 119 -12.56 2.84 -3.33
C CYS A 119 -12.23 3.50 -1.99
N SER A 120 -12.79 3.02 -0.88
CA SER A 120 -12.47 3.53 0.46
C SER A 120 -11.00 3.32 0.84
N PHE A 121 -10.42 2.18 0.48
CA PHE A 121 -9.00 1.91 0.67
C PHE A 121 -8.14 2.90 -0.12
N LEU A 122 -8.40 3.06 -1.43
CA LEU A 122 -7.64 3.98 -2.29
C LEU A 122 -7.72 5.43 -1.79
N LEU A 123 -8.89 5.89 -1.35
CA LEU A 123 -9.03 7.24 -0.78
C LEU A 123 -8.20 7.42 0.49
N ALA A 124 -8.22 6.42 1.39
CA ALA A 124 -7.43 6.44 2.60
C ALA A 124 -5.92 6.40 2.29
N ASP A 125 -5.53 5.63 1.27
CA ASP A 125 -4.13 5.52 0.81
C ASP A 125 -3.62 6.86 0.26
N LEU A 126 -4.40 7.52 -0.61
CA LEU A 126 -4.08 8.86 -1.12
C LEU A 126 -3.95 9.91 -0.02
N GLN A 127 -4.83 9.85 0.99
CA GLN A 127 -4.78 10.74 2.15
C GLN A 127 -3.55 10.47 3.04
N PHE A 128 -3.22 9.20 3.25
CA PHE A 128 -2.05 8.80 4.05
C PHE A 128 -0.75 9.36 3.47
N TYR A 129 -0.58 9.32 2.15
CA TYR A 129 0.60 9.89 1.49
C TYR A 129 0.59 11.43 1.40
N GLY A 130 -0.47 12.11 1.82
CA GLY A 130 -0.57 13.57 1.79
C GLY A 130 -0.40 14.16 0.39
N LEU A 131 -0.85 13.43 -0.64
CA LEU A 131 -0.64 13.83 -2.02
C LEU A 131 -1.64 14.89 -2.44
N HIS A 132 -1.16 15.91 -3.13
CA HIS A 132 -1.97 17.04 -3.58
C HIS A 132 -1.61 17.44 -5.00
N GLY A 133 -2.59 17.97 -5.74
CA GLY A 133 -2.43 18.48 -7.11
C GLY A 133 -3.31 17.76 -8.12
N ASN A 134 -3.33 18.29 -9.35
CA ASN A 134 -4.29 17.92 -10.40
C ASN A 134 -4.40 16.40 -10.67
N ALA A 135 -3.30 15.65 -10.56
CA ALA A 135 -3.31 14.20 -10.76
C ALA A 135 -4.08 13.48 -9.64
N VAL A 136 -3.88 13.89 -8.39
CA VAL A 136 -4.56 13.32 -7.22
C VAL A 136 -6.04 13.70 -7.22
N ASP A 137 -6.36 14.94 -7.60
CA ASP A 137 -7.75 15.39 -7.72
C ASP A 137 -8.51 14.58 -8.79
N LYS A 138 -7.85 14.27 -9.91
CA LYS A 138 -8.41 13.43 -10.97
C LYS A 138 -8.66 11.99 -10.48
N ILE A 139 -7.69 11.38 -9.80
CA ILE A 139 -7.84 10.03 -9.23
C ILE A 139 -8.96 10.00 -8.20
N THR A 140 -9.00 10.99 -7.29
CA THR A 140 -10.03 11.12 -6.26
C THR A 140 -11.42 11.26 -6.89
N SER A 141 -11.56 12.07 -7.94
CA SER A 141 -12.80 12.21 -8.70
C SER A 141 -13.23 10.91 -9.38
N GLU A 142 -12.28 10.16 -9.94
CA GLU A 142 -12.57 8.88 -10.59
C GLU A 142 -13.03 7.83 -9.56
N ILE A 143 -12.37 7.76 -8.40
CA ILE A 143 -12.79 6.89 -7.29
C ILE A 143 -14.22 7.24 -6.85
N GLY A 144 -14.54 8.54 -6.72
CA GLY A 144 -15.90 9.00 -6.42
C GLY A 144 -16.91 8.57 -7.49
N ALA A 145 -16.54 8.67 -8.78
CA ALA A 145 -17.40 8.22 -9.88
C ALA A 145 -17.67 6.71 -9.83
N ILE A 146 -16.69 5.88 -9.45
CA ILE A 146 -16.91 4.44 -9.22
C ILE A 146 -17.95 4.21 -8.13
N GLN A 147 -17.80 4.85 -6.97
CA GLN A 147 -18.72 4.66 -5.85
C GLN A 147 -20.14 5.13 -6.15
N GLU A 148 -20.29 6.34 -6.69
CA GLU A 148 -21.59 7.00 -6.79
C GLU A 148 -22.35 6.60 -8.06
N ARG A 149 -21.62 6.38 -9.16
CA ARG A 149 -22.21 6.14 -10.48
C ARG A 149 -22.12 4.69 -10.90
N PHE A 150 -20.91 4.14 -11.03
CA PHE A 150 -20.74 2.85 -11.70
C PHE A 150 -21.25 1.66 -10.86
N LEU A 151 -20.99 1.65 -9.54
CA LEU A 151 -21.57 0.65 -8.64
C LEU A 151 -23.11 0.76 -8.55
N THR A 152 -23.65 1.98 -8.61
CA THR A 152 -25.11 2.23 -8.66
C THR A 152 -25.72 1.69 -9.96
N GLN A 153 -25.04 1.86 -11.10
CA GLN A 153 -25.46 1.31 -12.39
C GLN A 153 -25.47 -0.22 -12.38
N PHE A 154 -24.45 -0.85 -11.80
CA PHE A 154 -24.44 -2.30 -11.60
C PHE A 154 -25.60 -2.78 -10.72
N SER A 155 -25.89 -2.07 -9.62
CA SER A 155 -27.06 -2.35 -8.78
C SER A 155 -28.37 -2.27 -9.56
N ALA A 156 -28.52 -1.28 -10.45
CA ALA A 156 -29.68 -1.12 -11.30
C ALA A 156 -29.81 -2.25 -12.33
N ALA A 157 -28.70 -2.66 -12.96
CA ALA A 157 -28.65 -3.80 -13.87
C ALA A 157 -29.10 -5.10 -13.18
N ALA A 158 -28.58 -5.40 -12.00
CA ALA A 158 -28.98 -6.59 -11.23
C ALA A 158 -30.48 -6.57 -10.86
N LYS A 159 -31.01 -5.40 -10.46
CA LYS A 159 -32.44 -5.23 -10.15
C LYS A 159 -33.33 -5.41 -11.38
N GLU A 160 -32.95 -4.88 -12.53
CA GLU A 160 -33.69 -5.05 -13.79
C GLU A 160 -33.68 -6.52 -14.23
N THR A 161 -32.54 -7.20 -14.16
CA THR A 161 -32.46 -8.64 -14.43
C THR A 161 -33.40 -9.43 -13.51
N CYS A 162 -33.42 -9.13 -12.22
CA CYS A 162 -34.37 -9.74 -11.29
C CYS A 162 -35.83 -9.46 -11.66
N ARG A 163 -36.14 -8.23 -12.12
CA ARG A 163 -37.50 -7.86 -12.57
C ARG A 163 -37.92 -8.70 -13.77
N ARG A 164 -37.04 -8.89 -14.76
CA ARG A 164 -37.30 -9.72 -15.95
C ARG A 164 -37.47 -11.19 -15.61
N ILE A 165 -36.64 -11.72 -14.70
CA ILE A 165 -36.80 -13.10 -14.21
C ILE A 165 -38.18 -13.26 -13.54
N LYS A 166 -38.60 -12.32 -12.68
CA LYS A 166 -39.93 -12.34 -12.03
C LYS A 166 -41.09 -12.26 -13.03
N ALA A 167 -40.94 -11.45 -14.08
CA ALA A 167 -41.92 -11.33 -15.17
C ALA A 167 -41.92 -12.54 -16.11
N ASN A 168 -41.08 -13.55 -15.85
CA ASN A 168 -40.86 -14.70 -16.70
C ASN A 168 -40.40 -14.35 -18.13
N GLU A 169 -39.72 -13.21 -18.28
CA GLU A 169 -39.14 -12.74 -19.54
C GLU A 169 -37.77 -13.38 -19.80
N ALA A 170 -37.21 -13.11 -20.99
CA ALA A 170 -35.83 -13.44 -21.32
C ALA A 170 -34.85 -12.75 -20.36
N VAL A 171 -33.86 -13.49 -19.86
CA VAL A 171 -32.90 -13.01 -18.86
C VAL A 171 -31.82 -12.17 -19.55
N PRO A 172 -31.67 -10.87 -19.23
CA PRO A 172 -30.70 -9.99 -19.88
C PRO A 172 -29.32 -10.11 -19.21
N ILE A 173 -28.64 -11.25 -19.34
CA ILE A 173 -27.32 -11.49 -18.72
C ILE A 173 -26.28 -10.45 -19.18
N ASN A 174 -26.35 -10.07 -20.45
CA ASN A 174 -25.50 -9.04 -21.05
C ASN A 174 -25.59 -7.67 -20.35
N LEU A 175 -26.72 -7.35 -19.70
CA LEU A 175 -26.88 -6.11 -18.95
C LEU A 175 -26.01 -6.10 -17.68
N ILE A 176 -25.96 -7.23 -16.97
CA ILE A 176 -25.10 -7.39 -15.79
C ILE A 176 -23.64 -7.42 -16.22
N HIS A 177 -23.32 -8.20 -17.25
CA HIS A 177 -21.98 -8.32 -17.80
C HIS A 177 -21.38 -6.94 -18.14
N HIS A 178 -22.08 -6.16 -18.98
CA HIS A 178 -21.58 -4.84 -19.37
C HIS A 178 -21.42 -3.88 -18.20
N ALA A 179 -22.35 -3.89 -17.24
CA ALA A 179 -22.24 -3.03 -16.07
C ALA A 179 -21.07 -3.45 -15.16
N GLY A 180 -20.79 -4.75 -15.04
CA GLY A 180 -19.68 -5.30 -14.27
C GLY A 180 -18.33 -5.00 -14.91
N GLU A 181 -18.19 -5.29 -16.20
CA GLU A 181 -16.99 -4.97 -17.00
C GLU A 181 -16.69 -3.47 -16.93
N THR A 182 -17.70 -2.61 -17.06
CA THR A 182 -17.49 -1.16 -16.94
C THR A 182 -16.86 -0.77 -15.59
N VAL A 183 -17.27 -1.39 -14.48
CA VAL A 183 -16.67 -1.15 -13.16
C VAL A 183 -15.23 -1.64 -13.12
N MET A 184 -14.96 -2.83 -13.66
CA MET A 184 -13.63 -3.42 -13.70
C MET A 184 -12.66 -2.59 -14.57
N ASP A 185 -13.11 -2.12 -15.73
CA ASP A 185 -12.35 -1.22 -16.60
C ASP A 185 -11.94 0.05 -15.86
N ARG A 186 -12.84 0.64 -15.04
CA ARG A 186 -12.49 1.83 -14.24
C ARG A 186 -11.42 1.52 -13.19
N PHE A 187 -11.46 0.34 -12.57
CA PHE A 187 -10.42 -0.07 -11.61
C PHE A 187 -9.09 -0.32 -12.30
N GLN A 188 -9.11 -0.89 -13.51
CA GLN A 188 -7.90 -1.07 -14.32
C GLN A 188 -7.30 0.28 -14.72
N ASP A 189 -8.11 1.22 -15.23
CA ASP A 189 -7.69 2.59 -15.57
C ASP A 189 -7.07 3.30 -14.35
N LEU A 190 -7.65 3.09 -13.16
CA LEU A 190 -7.12 3.60 -11.89
C LEU A 190 -5.77 2.97 -11.55
N ARG A 191 -5.63 1.65 -11.70
CA ARG A 191 -4.38 0.95 -11.44
C ARG A 191 -3.26 1.50 -12.32
N GLU A 192 -3.49 1.60 -13.64
CA GLU A 192 -2.51 2.15 -14.59
C GLU A 192 -2.13 3.60 -14.22
N THR A 193 -3.10 4.41 -13.80
CA THR A 193 -2.84 5.80 -13.38
C THR A 193 -2.02 5.86 -12.09
N LEU A 194 -2.30 5.00 -11.11
CA LEU A 194 -1.58 4.91 -9.85
C LEU A 194 -0.16 4.38 -10.08
N GLU A 195 0.02 3.36 -10.92
CA GLU A 195 1.33 2.84 -11.31
C GLU A 195 2.22 3.93 -11.92
N VAL A 196 1.68 4.77 -12.80
CA VAL A 196 2.42 5.93 -13.34
C VAL A 196 2.79 6.89 -12.22
N LEU A 197 1.84 7.26 -11.36
CA LEU A 197 2.06 8.23 -10.28
C LEU A 197 3.09 7.75 -9.24
N PHE A 198 3.07 6.47 -8.86
CA PHE A 198 4.00 5.89 -7.91
C PHE A 198 5.32 5.44 -8.56
N GLY A 199 5.30 5.01 -9.82
CA GLY A 199 6.48 4.68 -10.62
C GLY A 199 7.38 5.89 -10.92
N GLN A 200 6.79 7.06 -11.17
CA GLN A 200 7.53 8.32 -11.28
C GLN A 200 8.19 8.73 -9.95
N ARG A 201 7.66 8.27 -8.81
CA ARG A 201 8.28 8.53 -7.50
C ARG A 201 9.47 7.60 -7.22
N ARG A 202 9.37 6.31 -7.57
CA ARG A 202 10.49 5.35 -7.46
C ARG A 202 11.71 5.81 -8.26
N THR A 203 11.50 6.35 -9.46
CA THR A 203 12.59 6.88 -10.31
C THR A 203 13.21 8.18 -9.81
N THR A 204 12.41 9.09 -9.23
CA THR A 204 12.93 10.34 -8.64
C THR A 204 13.68 10.11 -7.32
N LEU A 205 13.26 9.14 -6.50
CA LEU A 205 14.00 8.75 -5.30
C LEU A 205 15.37 8.11 -5.63
N ASP A 206 15.42 7.27 -6.67
CA ASP A 206 16.68 6.67 -7.14
C ASP A 206 17.64 7.69 -7.75
N SER A 207 17.10 8.66 -8.50
CA SER A 207 17.87 9.77 -9.07
C SER A 207 18.48 10.67 -7.99
N THR A 208 17.80 10.82 -6.85
CA THR A 208 18.28 11.60 -5.70
C THR A 208 19.35 10.83 -4.91
N ARG A 209 19.25 9.49 -4.86
CA ARG A 209 20.29 8.63 -4.27
C ARG A 209 21.58 8.58 -5.10
N THR A 210 21.48 8.65 -6.43
CA THR A 210 22.65 8.69 -7.33
C THR A 210 23.30 10.06 -7.46
N SER A 211 22.66 11.13 -6.97
CA SER A 211 23.17 12.51 -7.02
C SER A 211 23.68 13.05 -5.67
N ALA A 212 23.71 12.22 -4.62
CA ALA A 212 24.43 12.56 -3.39
C ALA A 212 25.93 12.73 -3.75
N PRO A 213 26.56 13.87 -3.45
CA PRO A 213 27.96 14.08 -3.75
C PRO A 213 28.77 13.02 -3.01
N SER A 214 29.57 12.26 -3.76
CA SER A 214 30.57 11.37 -3.18
C SER A 214 31.58 12.24 -2.43
N ASP A 215 31.43 12.32 -1.11
CA ASP A 215 32.42 12.97 -0.25
C ASP A 215 33.76 12.25 -0.43
N ASP A 216 34.66 12.95 -1.11
CA ASP A 216 36.04 12.61 -1.40
C ASP A 216 36.84 12.48 -0.09
N PHE A 217 36.83 11.29 0.51
CA PHE A 217 37.71 10.91 1.60
C PHE A 217 38.86 10.07 1.06
N SER A 218 39.80 10.71 0.35
CA SER A 218 41.16 10.17 0.19
C SER A 218 42.17 11.25 -0.15
N ARG A 219 42.78 11.82 0.91
CA ARG A 219 44.25 11.96 1.11
C ARG A 219 44.58 13.20 1.93
N ARG A 220 44.67 13.02 3.25
CA ARG A 220 45.64 13.75 4.07
C ARG A 220 46.24 12.82 5.10
N GLY A 221 47.57 12.72 5.04
CA GLY A 221 48.42 12.33 6.17
C GLY A 221 48.65 10.84 6.30
N ASP A 222 49.76 10.36 5.73
CA ASP A 222 50.77 9.71 6.57
C ASP A 222 52.13 10.03 5.96
N GLY A 223 52.91 10.81 6.72
CA GLY A 223 54.34 10.85 6.55
C GLY A 223 54.93 9.77 7.43
N ASP A 224 55.89 9.02 6.91
CA ASP A 224 57.11 8.80 7.66
C ASP A 224 58.29 8.35 6.78
N LEU A 225 59.38 9.08 6.98
CA LEU A 225 60.77 8.67 7.11
C LEU A 225 61.49 7.86 6.01
N ALA A 226 62.66 8.44 5.69
CA ALA A 226 63.93 7.85 5.26
C ALA A 226 64.14 7.58 3.76
N SER A 227 64.98 8.41 3.13
CA SER A 227 66.39 8.06 2.91
C SER A 227 67.12 9.17 2.15
N THR A 228 68.01 9.87 2.84
CA THR A 228 69.20 10.50 2.28
C THR A 228 70.07 9.44 1.61
N THR A 229 70.48 9.61 0.35
CA THR A 229 71.82 9.25 -0.19
C THR A 229 72.01 9.86 -1.60
N SER A 230 73.01 10.73 -1.70
CA SER A 230 73.96 11.03 -2.79
C SER A 230 73.59 10.84 -4.27
N LEU A 231 73.62 11.91 -5.05
CA LEU A 231 74.77 12.38 -5.87
C LEU A 231 74.48 13.76 -6.47
#